data_AF-R7YJN0-F1
#
_entry.id   AF-R7YJN0-F1
#
_cell.length_a   1.000
_cell.length_b   1.000
_cell.length_c   1.000
_cell.angle_alpha   90.00
_cell.angle_beta   90.00
_cell.angle_gamma   90.00
#
_symmetry.space_group_name_H-M   'P 1'
#
loop_
_entity.id
_entity.type
_entity.pdbx_description
1 polymer ?
#
loop_
_entity_poly.entity_id
_entity_poly.type
_entity_poly.pdbx_seq_one_letter_code
_entity_poly.pdbx_strand_id
1 'polypeptide(L)'
;MALPCPLPVVEEALSPYIHTRRDTLRIRQLLIESLVSNLSNGDTHLSYLTLASLPADSAAETLSGKFTGLRKRYIEALQANAAAREQLDTVTAELNELREANLRNETPSLGFGSGQDELRNYISLLHQRQQYEKLQVIQQSLDELASASASVTRADVKAMITETLGESPEPPHAYPKQEDKASSVEQLVFRLKEEVLAAKQRMDLANRSRAEIQQHASSPVEPSLEAQVDALRRARDELVSWIEGELAKISEDSAMIGPDLRQDGRDPVSDGSKLPNDAQPYFMRIQETYRQYLAARQSIIATIEATRHEPQRPASPPKLTEHPSPTKAPKSAKPRNVEAYDALPYFSHLLQISQDERSLLQQSTYVRRQLSTATAENTKLIERLADESHLVTPGAKDAKAWAAAASVASQSTNAFVTEHLESGEHAISSAEGALAEMSARRKALGGLSGNV
;
A
#
# COMPACT_ATOMS: atom_id res chain seq x y z
N MET A 1 -34.79 -19.06 32.08
CA MET A 1 -33.91 -20.13 32.57
C MET A 1 -33.21 -20.73 31.37
N ALA A 2 -31.97 -20.35 31.13
CA ALA A 2 -31.16 -20.89 30.03
C ALA A 2 -30.42 -22.13 30.54
N LEU A 3 -30.47 -23.23 29.77
CA LEU A 3 -29.72 -24.44 30.05
C LEU A 3 -28.22 -24.16 29.87
N PRO A 4 -27.33 -24.71 30.74
CA PRO A 4 -25.89 -24.51 30.64
C PRO A 4 -25.36 -25.12 29.35
N CYS A 5 -24.59 -24.34 28.58
CA CYS A 5 -23.99 -24.78 27.33
C CYS A 5 -22.88 -25.81 27.59
N PRO A 6 -22.72 -26.83 26.73
CA PRO A 6 -21.76 -27.93 26.96
C PRO A 6 -20.28 -27.52 26.78
N LEU A 7 -19.98 -26.27 26.43
CA LEU A 7 -18.62 -25.76 26.19
C LEU A 7 -18.46 -24.32 26.75
N PRO A 8 -17.94 -24.14 27.98
CA PRO A 8 -17.87 -22.83 28.65
C PRO A 8 -16.95 -21.83 27.93
N VAL A 9 -15.93 -22.32 27.21
CA VAL A 9 -15.00 -21.48 26.41
C VAL A 9 -15.72 -20.78 25.26
N VAL A 10 -16.71 -21.45 24.66
CA VAL A 10 -17.52 -20.89 23.56
C VAL A 10 -18.54 -19.91 24.12
N GLU A 11 -19.10 -20.19 25.30
CA GLU A 11 -20.00 -19.27 25.99
C GLU A 11 -19.27 -18.00 26.43
N GLU A 12 -18.04 -18.09 26.92
CA GLU A 12 -17.22 -16.92 27.27
C GLU A 12 -16.86 -16.09 26.03
N ALA A 13 -16.44 -16.73 24.94
CA ALA A 13 -16.14 -16.05 23.67
C ALA A 13 -17.37 -15.40 23.03
N LEU A 14 -18.56 -15.98 23.21
CA LEU A 14 -19.82 -15.45 22.68
C LEU A 14 -20.56 -14.54 23.66
N SER A 15 -20.18 -14.52 24.95
CA SER A 15 -20.80 -13.70 26.00
C SER A 15 -20.92 -12.21 25.65
N PRO A 16 -19.94 -11.54 24.99
CA PRO A 16 -20.11 -10.14 24.58
C PRO A 16 -21.14 -9.96 23.44
N TYR A 17 -21.48 -11.02 22.71
CA TYR A 17 -22.42 -11.01 21.58
C TYR A 17 -23.80 -11.60 21.95
N ILE A 18 -23.92 -12.26 23.11
CA ILE A 18 -25.18 -12.79 23.63
C ILE A 18 -25.88 -11.69 24.42
N HIS A 19 -26.75 -10.95 23.75
CA HIS A 19 -27.54 -9.90 24.37
C HIS A 19 -28.88 -10.43 24.89
N THR A 20 -29.39 -9.84 25.98
CA THR A 20 -30.74 -10.16 26.45
C THR A 20 -31.79 -9.72 25.41
N ARG A 21 -32.99 -10.32 25.46
CA ARG A 21 -34.09 -9.93 24.56
C ARG A 21 -34.43 -8.44 24.64
N ARG A 22 -34.24 -7.82 25.81
CA ARG A 22 -34.46 -6.38 26.00
C ARG A 22 -33.33 -5.56 25.37
N ASP A 23 -32.09 -5.99 25.55
CA ASP A 23 -30.92 -5.30 24.99
C ASP A 23 -30.90 -5.38 23.47
N THR A 24 -31.22 -6.55 22.89
CA THR A 24 -31.38 -6.70 21.44
C THR A 24 -32.47 -5.79 20.87
N LEU A 25 -33.62 -5.64 21.56
CA LEU A 25 -34.66 -4.70 21.15
C LEU A 25 -34.19 -3.25 21.24
N ARG A 26 -33.44 -2.89 22.29
CA ARG A 26 -32.87 -1.54 22.46
C ARG A 26 -31.84 -1.22 21.37
N ILE A 27 -30.94 -2.15 21.08
CA ILE A 27 -29.94 -2.02 20.01
C ILE A 27 -30.65 -1.86 18.66
N ARG A 28 -31.68 -2.67 18.38
CA ARG A 28 -32.48 -2.54 17.15
C ARG A 28 -33.18 -1.19 17.05
N GLN A 29 -33.74 -0.68 18.14
CA GLN A 29 -34.38 0.64 18.16
C GLN A 29 -33.37 1.75 17.88
N LEU A 30 -32.19 1.71 18.52
CA LEU A 30 -31.11 2.69 18.27
C LEU A 30 -30.61 2.64 16.82
N LEU A 31 -30.48 1.43 16.26
CA LEU A 31 -30.09 1.27 14.86
C LEU A 31 -31.16 1.83 13.92
N ILE A 32 -32.45 1.56 14.18
CA ILE A 32 -33.56 2.13 13.41
C ILE A 32 -33.53 3.66 13.48
N GLU A 33 -33.38 4.24 14.67
CA GLU A 33 -33.28 5.69 14.86
C GLU A 33 -32.10 6.28 14.07
N SER A 34 -30.94 5.61 14.13
CA SER A 34 -29.77 6.03 13.36
C SER A 34 -30.01 5.93 11.85
N LEU A 35 -30.70 4.90 11.36
CA LEU A 35 -30.98 4.73 9.93
C LEU A 35 -32.02 5.75 9.45
N VAL A 36 -33.06 6.00 10.24
CA VAL A 36 -34.06 7.04 9.97
C VAL A 36 -33.39 8.41 9.88
N SER A 37 -32.46 8.74 10.78
CA SER A 37 -31.73 10.01 10.74
C SER A 37 -30.87 10.22 9.49
N ASN A 38 -30.53 9.13 8.79
CA ASN A 38 -29.67 9.12 7.62
C ASN A 38 -30.42 9.01 6.28
N LEU A 39 -31.74 8.78 6.33
CA LEU A 39 -32.61 8.70 5.17
C LEU A 39 -33.35 10.04 5.03
N SER A 40 -33.28 10.67 3.86
CA SER A 40 -33.83 12.02 3.66
C SER A 40 -35.32 12.07 3.38
N ASN A 41 -36.00 10.93 3.42
CA ASN A 41 -37.43 10.85 3.09
C ASN A 41 -38.26 10.94 4.37
N GLY A 42 -39.00 12.04 4.49
CA GLY A 42 -39.79 12.39 5.68
C GLY A 42 -41.00 11.50 5.98
N ASP A 43 -41.33 10.50 5.16
CA ASP A 43 -42.65 9.85 5.22
C ASP A 43 -42.66 8.31 5.30
N THR A 44 -41.51 7.63 5.31
CA THR A 44 -41.50 6.16 5.46
C THR A 44 -41.26 5.76 6.92
N HIS A 45 -42.31 5.31 7.61
CA HIS A 45 -42.18 4.65 8.91
C HIS A 45 -41.39 3.34 8.76
N LEU A 46 -40.08 3.40 8.93
CA LEU A 46 -39.20 2.23 8.91
C LEU A 46 -39.47 1.37 10.14
N SER A 47 -40.28 0.33 9.97
CA SER A 47 -40.40 -0.74 10.95
C SER A 47 -39.32 -1.81 10.71
N TYR A 48 -39.01 -2.61 11.73
CA TYR A 48 -38.02 -3.70 11.65
C TYR A 48 -38.27 -4.66 10.46
N LEU A 49 -39.54 -4.86 10.08
CA LEU A 49 -39.93 -5.70 8.95
C LEU A 49 -39.72 -5.02 7.59
N THR A 50 -39.86 -3.69 7.53
CA THR A 50 -39.72 -2.91 6.30
C THR A 50 -38.24 -2.75 5.88
N LEU A 51 -37.31 -2.80 6.85
CA LEU A 51 -35.86 -2.80 6.57
C LEU A 51 -35.38 -4.08 5.86
N ALA A 52 -36.07 -5.20 6.07
CA ALA A 52 -35.71 -6.47 5.44
C ALA A 52 -36.19 -6.57 3.98
N SER A 53 -37.08 -5.67 3.54
CA SER A 53 -37.74 -5.73 2.24
C SER A 53 -37.69 -4.42 1.46
N LEU A 54 -36.64 -3.62 1.65
CA LEU A 54 -36.52 -2.36 0.92
C LEU A 54 -36.15 -2.65 -0.55
N PRO A 55 -36.95 -2.20 -1.54
CA PRO A 55 -36.60 -2.33 -2.95
C PRO A 55 -35.26 -1.65 -3.22
N ALA A 56 -34.39 -2.31 -3.99
CA ALA A 56 -33.03 -1.81 -4.27
C ALA A 56 -33.03 -0.40 -4.92
N ASP A 57 -34.11 -0.06 -5.62
CA ASP A 57 -34.23 1.16 -6.41
C ASP A 57 -34.49 2.41 -5.54
N SER A 58 -35.12 2.26 -4.37
CA SER A 58 -35.39 3.39 -3.47
C SER A 58 -34.27 3.68 -2.47
N ALA A 59 -33.29 2.77 -2.35
CA ALA A 59 -32.19 2.92 -1.40
C ALA A 59 -31.09 3.88 -1.88
N ALA A 60 -30.92 4.03 -3.20
CA ALA A 60 -29.82 4.81 -3.79
C ALA A 60 -30.07 6.33 -3.74
N GLU A 61 -31.33 6.77 -3.92
CA GLU A 61 -31.70 8.20 -3.95
C GLU A 61 -31.91 8.81 -2.55
N THR A 62 -32.19 7.98 -1.54
CA THR A 62 -32.70 8.43 -0.23
C THR A 62 -31.61 8.75 0.80
N LEU A 63 -30.33 8.51 0.49
CA LEU A 63 -29.23 8.61 1.45
C LEU A 63 -28.56 10.00 1.44
N SER A 64 -29.18 10.99 2.08
CA SER A 64 -28.61 12.35 2.27
C SER A 64 -27.78 12.50 3.56
N GLY A 65 -27.36 11.38 4.16
CA GLY A 65 -26.47 11.40 5.31
C GLY A 65 -25.09 11.96 4.95
N LYS A 66 -24.47 12.72 5.87
CA LYS A 66 -23.08 13.18 5.76
C LYS A 66 -22.13 11.99 5.94
N PHE A 67 -22.09 11.08 4.96
CA PHE A 67 -21.16 9.96 4.95
C PHE A 67 -19.79 10.44 4.49
N THR A 68 -18.75 10.08 5.24
CA THR A 68 -17.34 10.36 4.91
C THR A 68 -16.63 9.05 4.52
N GLY A 69 -15.52 9.16 3.80
CA GLY A 69 -14.64 8.03 3.50
C GLY A 69 -15.22 6.96 2.56
N LEU A 70 -14.95 5.69 2.88
CA LEU A 70 -15.29 4.52 2.05
C LEU A 70 -16.80 4.38 1.83
N ARG A 71 -17.60 4.66 2.86
CA ARG A 71 -19.05 4.59 2.80
C ARG A 71 -19.64 5.54 1.77
N LYS A 72 -19.07 6.75 1.65
CA LYS A 72 -19.44 7.71 0.62
C LYS A 72 -19.18 7.14 -0.77
N ARG A 73 -17.98 6.60 -1.00
CA ARG A 73 -17.61 5.98 -2.28
C ARG A 73 -18.50 4.79 -2.64
N TYR A 74 -18.87 3.97 -1.66
CA TYR A 74 -19.78 2.85 -1.86
C TYR A 74 -21.17 3.32 -2.28
N ILE A 75 -21.70 4.37 -1.65
CA ILE A 75 -22.99 4.96 -2.01
C ILE A 75 -22.93 5.60 -3.41
N GLU A 76 -21.86 6.33 -3.71
CA GLU A 76 -21.62 6.89 -5.06
C GLU A 76 -21.55 5.78 -6.13
N ALA A 77 -20.87 4.67 -5.83
CA ALA A 77 -20.80 3.52 -6.73
C ALA A 77 -22.16 2.83 -6.91
N LEU A 78 -22.98 2.74 -5.85
CA LEU A 78 -24.34 2.23 -5.94
C LEU A 78 -25.24 3.14 -6.78
N GLN A 79 -25.15 4.45 -6.60
CA GLN A 79 -25.89 5.43 -7.41
C GLN A 79 -25.47 5.35 -8.89
N ALA A 80 -24.17 5.27 -9.16
CA ALA A 80 -23.66 5.08 -10.52
C ALA A 80 -24.12 3.75 -11.14
N ASN A 81 -24.19 2.67 -10.36
CA ASN A 81 -24.70 1.37 -10.82
C ASN A 81 -26.20 1.44 -11.14
N ALA A 82 -27.00 2.09 -10.28
CA ALA A 82 -28.42 2.31 -10.52
C ALA A 82 -28.65 3.10 -11.82
N ALA A 83 -27.92 4.21 -12.01
CA ALA A 83 -27.99 5.00 -13.24
C ALA A 83 -27.54 4.20 -14.48
N ALA A 84 -26.50 3.37 -14.36
CA ALA A 84 -26.04 2.51 -15.46
C ALA A 84 -27.06 1.41 -15.81
N ARG A 85 -27.78 0.88 -14.83
CA ARG A 85 -28.88 -0.08 -15.06
C ARG A 85 -30.04 0.57 -15.77
N GLU A 86 -30.44 1.77 -15.36
CA GLU A 86 -31.48 2.54 -16.04
C GLU A 86 -31.10 2.79 -17.50
N GLN A 87 -29.85 3.19 -17.78
CA GLN A 87 -29.36 3.36 -19.15
C GLN A 87 -29.35 2.05 -19.96
N LEU A 88 -29.03 0.93 -19.33
CA LEU A 88 -29.10 -0.39 -19.99
C LEU A 88 -30.57 -0.73 -20.31
N ASP A 89 -31.47 -0.51 -19.37
CA ASP A 89 -32.89 -0.77 -19.54
C ASP A 89 -33.48 0.11 -20.66
N THR A 90 -33.08 1.37 -20.77
CA THR A 90 -33.48 2.24 -21.90
C THR A 90 -32.93 1.73 -23.24
N VAL A 91 -31.65 1.38 -23.31
CA VAL A 91 -31.03 0.90 -24.56
C VAL A 91 -31.61 -0.45 -24.98
N THR A 92 -31.90 -1.34 -24.03
CA THR A 92 -32.54 -2.62 -24.33
C THR A 92 -33.99 -2.44 -24.80
N ALA A 93 -34.73 -1.47 -24.25
CA ALA A 93 -36.06 -1.12 -24.74
C ALA A 93 -36.00 -0.59 -26.20
N GLU A 94 -35.06 0.31 -26.51
CA GLU A 94 -34.85 0.83 -27.88
C GLU A 94 -34.47 -0.28 -28.87
N LEU A 95 -33.58 -1.20 -28.47
CA LEU A 95 -33.20 -2.35 -29.31
C LEU A 95 -34.39 -3.29 -29.57
N ASN A 96 -35.23 -3.51 -28.57
CA ASN A 96 -36.44 -4.32 -28.72
C ASN A 96 -37.44 -3.64 -29.67
N GLU A 97 -37.62 -2.31 -29.57
CA GLU A 97 -38.48 -1.56 -30.50
C GLU A 97 -37.98 -1.64 -31.95
N LEU A 98 -36.66 -1.49 -32.17
CA LEU A 98 -36.06 -1.65 -33.50
C LEU A 98 -36.20 -3.08 -34.04
N ARG A 99 -36.09 -4.09 -33.17
CA ARG A 99 -36.28 -5.49 -33.54
C ARG A 99 -37.73 -5.77 -33.94
N GLU A 100 -38.69 -5.24 -33.20
CA GLU A 100 -40.11 -5.34 -33.53
C GLU A 100 -40.47 -4.59 -34.81
N ALA A 101 -39.87 -3.42 -35.05
CA ALA A 101 -40.03 -2.67 -36.29
C ALA A 101 -39.49 -3.45 -37.51
N ASN A 102 -38.34 -4.10 -37.38
CA ASN A 102 -37.77 -4.96 -38.43
C ASN A 102 -38.66 -6.17 -38.73
N LEU A 103 -39.18 -6.85 -37.69
CA LEU A 103 -40.08 -7.99 -37.85
C LEU A 103 -41.42 -7.61 -38.49
N ARG A 104 -41.89 -6.37 -38.32
CA ARG A 104 -43.10 -5.85 -38.99
C ARG A 104 -42.86 -5.45 -40.45
N ASN A 105 -41.62 -5.13 -40.81
CA ASN A 105 -41.24 -4.74 -42.17
C ASN A 105 -40.87 -5.93 -43.07
N GLU A 106 -40.57 -7.09 -42.49
CA GLU A 106 -40.44 -8.34 -43.24
C GLU A 106 -41.82 -8.88 -43.61
N THR A 107 -42.21 -8.69 -44.87
CA THR A 107 -43.37 -9.36 -45.47
C THR A 107 -43.20 -10.88 -45.41
N PRO A 108 -44.28 -11.67 -45.26
CA PRO A 108 -44.19 -13.12 -45.15
C PRO A 108 -43.90 -13.72 -46.52
N SER A 109 -42.62 -13.74 -46.91
CA SER A 109 -42.15 -14.60 -48.00
C SER A 109 -41.91 -16.00 -47.45
N LEU A 110 -42.84 -16.89 -47.78
CA LEU A 110 -42.75 -18.36 -47.85
C LEU A 110 -41.33 -18.96 -47.67
N GLY A 111 -41.20 -19.90 -46.73
CA GLY A 111 -40.17 -20.96 -46.80
C GLY A 111 -39.01 -20.85 -45.81
N PHE A 112 -39.30 -20.86 -44.50
CA PHE A 112 -38.31 -21.07 -43.45
C PHE A 112 -37.68 -22.47 -43.60
N GLY A 113 -36.44 -22.52 -44.10
CA GLY A 113 -35.64 -23.74 -44.19
C GLY A 113 -34.57 -23.71 -45.28
N SER A 114 -34.93 -23.36 -46.52
CA SER A 114 -34.00 -23.45 -47.67
C SER A 114 -33.13 -22.20 -47.83
N GLY A 115 -33.66 -21.00 -47.54
CA GLY A 115 -32.96 -19.74 -47.78
C GLY A 115 -31.72 -19.52 -46.92
N GLN A 116 -31.69 -20.04 -45.69
CA GLN A 116 -30.51 -19.88 -44.82
C GLN A 116 -29.35 -20.76 -45.28
N ASP A 117 -29.63 -21.96 -45.79
CA ASP A 117 -28.62 -22.85 -46.35
C ASP A 117 -28.14 -22.37 -47.73
N GLU A 118 -29.05 -21.85 -48.56
CA GLU A 118 -28.70 -21.19 -49.83
C GLU A 118 -27.83 -19.94 -49.63
N LEU A 119 -28.14 -19.10 -48.64
CA LEU A 119 -27.31 -17.94 -48.29
C LEU A 119 -25.95 -18.35 -47.73
N ARG A 120 -25.89 -19.38 -46.88
CA ARG A 120 -24.61 -19.91 -46.37
C ARG A 120 -23.75 -20.48 -47.49
N ASN A 121 -24.36 -21.18 -48.44
CA ASN A 121 -23.68 -21.69 -49.63
C ASN A 121 -23.23 -20.57 -50.58
N TYR A 122 -24.02 -19.51 -50.72
CA TYR A 122 -23.64 -18.34 -51.50
C TYR A 122 -22.46 -17.58 -50.86
N ILE A 123 -22.49 -17.40 -49.54
CA ILE A 123 -21.41 -16.75 -48.79
C ILE A 123 -20.12 -17.59 -48.84
N SER A 124 -20.21 -18.92 -48.74
CA SER A 124 -19.04 -19.80 -48.85
C SER A 124 -18.43 -19.74 -50.26
N LEU A 125 -19.25 -19.72 -51.32
CA LEU A 125 -18.79 -19.50 -52.70
C LEU A 125 -18.11 -18.14 -52.89
N LEU A 126 -18.65 -17.09 -52.27
CA LEU A 126 -18.09 -15.74 -52.35
C LEU A 126 -16.71 -15.69 -51.67
N HIS A 127 -16.56 -16.30 -50.51
CA HIS A 127 -15.27 -16.44 -49.85
C HIS A 127 -14.27 -17.25 -50.67
N GLN A 128 -14.70 -18.36 -51.27
CA GLN A 128 -13.84 -19.18 -52.13
C GLN A 128 -13.38 -18.39 -53.37
N ARG A 129 -14.27 -17.61 -54.00
CA ARG A 129 -13.92 -16.75 -55.13
C ARG A 129 -12.92 -15.67 -54.73
N GLN A 130 -13.11 -15.03 -53.58
CA GLN A 130 -12.14 -14.06 -53.06
C GLN A 130 -10.79 -14.70 -52.75
N GLN A 131 -10.76 -15.92 -52.20
CA GLN A 131 -9.51 -16.64 -51.98
C GLN A 131 -8.81 -17.00 -53.30
N TYR A 132 -9.57 -17.42 -54.31
CA TYR A 132 -9.04 -17.69 -55.64
C TYR A 132 -8.46 -16.42 -56.29
N GLU A 133 -9.18 -15.29 -56.24
CA GLU A 133 -8.68 -14.02 -56.77
C GLU A 133 -7.38 -13.58 -56.06
N LYS A 134 -7.30 -13.73 -54.73
CA LYS A 134 -6.07 -13.47 -53.98
C LYS A 134 -4.92 -14.38 -54.40
N LEU A 135 -5.18 -15.68 -54.54
CA LEU A 135 -4.17 -16.64 -55.00
C LEU A 135 -3.74 -16.36 -56.44
N GLN A 136 -4.66 -15.93 -57.31
CA GLN A 136 -4.36 -15.55 -58.68
C GLN A 136 -3.46 -14.31 -58.73
N VAL A 137 -3.68 -13.31 -57.87
CA VAL A 137 -2.78 -12.14 -57.74
C VAL A 137 -1.40 -12.55 -57.22
N ILE A 138 -1.34 -13.48 -56.25
CA ILE A 138 -0.06 -14.02 -55.76
C ILE A 138 0.64 -14.80 -56.88
N GLN A 139 -0.08 -15.62 -57.65
CA GLN A 139 0.49 -16.37 -58.76
C GLN A 139 0.98 -15.42 -59.87
N GLN A 140 0.19 -14.40 -60.24
CA GLN A 140 0.60 -13.39 -61.20
C GLN A 140 1.85 -12.63 -60.75
N SER A 141 1.91 -12.20 -59.48
CA SER A 141 3.10 -11.53 -58.96
C SER A 141 4.31 -12.46 -58.84
N LEU A 142 4.12 -13.75 -58.58
CA LEU A 142 5.20 -14.75 -58.64
C LEU A 142 5.66 -15.01 -60.08
N ASP A 143 4.76 -15.04 -61.06
CA ASP A 143 5.10 -15.19 -62.48
C ASP A 143 5.83 -13.93 -63.00
N GLU A 144 5.42 -12.74 -62.56
CA GLU A 144 6.10 -11.46 -62.80
C GLU A 144 7.48 -11.43 -62.15
N LEU A 145 7.62 -11.91 -60.90
CA LEU A 145 8.91 -12.01 -60.23
C LEU A 145 9.80 -13.08 -60.85
N ALA A 146 9.25 -14.21 -61.28
CA ALA A 146 9.99 -15.27 -61.96
C ALA A 146 10.53 -14.78 -63.31
N SER A 147 9.71 -14.06 -64.08
CA SER A 147 10.12 -13.44 -65.34
C SER A 147 11.09 -12.26 -65.15
N ALA A 148 10.97 -11.49 -64.06
CA ALA A 148 11.92 -10.43 -63.71
C ALA A 148 13.23 -10.95 -63.08
N SER A 149 13.20 -12.09 -62.39
CA SER A 149 14.38 -12.69 -61.72
C SER A 149 15.44 -13.22 -62.69
N ALA A 150 15.07 -13.41 -63.95
CA ALA A 150 16.01 -13.81 -65.00
C ALA A 150 16.90 -12.64 -65.49
N SER A 151 16.60 -11.37 -65.18
CA SER A 151 17.38 -10.23 -65.70
C SER A 151 17.80 -9.14 -64.72
N VAL A 152 17.37 -9.14 -63.45
CA VAL A 152 17.56 -7.95 -62.60
C VAL A 152 18.34 -8.20 -61.31
N THR A 153 19.58 -7.68 -61.27
CA THR A 153 20.33 -7.49 -60.02
C THR A 153 19.66 -6.41 -59.17
N ARG A 154 19.55 -6.65 -57.84
CA ARG A 154 18.82 -5.89 -56.80
C ARG A 154 18.96 -4.35 -56.80
N ALA A 155 19.94 -3.79 -57.52
CA ALA A 155 20.12 -2.35 -57.68
C ALA A 155 19.19 -1.74 -58.76
N ASP A 156 18.81 -2.49 -59.79
CA ASP A 156 18.02 -2.00 -60.93
C ASP A 156 16.53 -1.85 -60.60
N VAL A 157 16.01 -2.62 -59.63
CA VAL A 157 14.58 -2.55 -59.26
C VAL A 157 14.23 -1.18 -58.68
N LYS A 158 15.12 -0.59 -57.88
CA LYS A 158 14.87 0.73 -57.29
C LYS A 158 14.97 1.84 -58.35
N ALA A 159 15.84 1.67 -59.34
CA ALA A 159 16.01 2.60 -60.46
C ALA A 159 14.84 2.52 -61.46
N MET A 160 14.39 1.31 -61.82
CA MET A 160 13.21 1.12 -62.67
C MET A 160 11.92 1.61 -62.01
N ILE A 161 11.76 1.45 -60.69
CA ILE A 161 10.57 1.97 -59.98
C ILE A 161 10.53 3.50 -60.03
N THR A 162 11.67 4.17 -59.90
CA THR A 162 11.73 5.64 -60.02
C THR A 162 11.54 6.13 -61.46
N GLU A 163 11.95 5.34 -62.46
CA GLU A 163 11.86 5.69 -63.88
C GLU A 163 10.49 5.40 -64.49
N THR A 164 9.79 4.35 -64.02
CA THR A 164 8.47 3.96 -64.53
C THR A 164 7.29 4.62 -63.82
N LEU A 165 7.39 4.91 -62.51
CA LEU A 165 6.28 5.51 -61.75
C LEU A 165 6.38 7.03 -61.60
N GLY A 166 7.54 7.65 -61.85
CA GLY A 166 7.78 9.05 -61.51
C GLY A 166 7.67 9.33 -60.00
N GLU A 167 8.11 10.50 -59.56
CA GLU A 167 8.04 10.89 -58.14
C GLU A 167 6.58 10.99 -57.70
N SER A 168 6.21 10.23 -56.66
CA SER A 168 4.81 10.00 -56.27
C SER A 168 4.10 11.32 -55.95
N PRO A 169 2.97 11.64 -56.60
CA PRO A 169 2.25 12.88 -56.33
C PRO A 169 1.49 12.79 -55.00
N GLU A 170 1.45 13.90 -54.27
CA GLU A 170 0.74 14.03 -53.00
C GLU A 170 -0.78 13.81 -53.20
N PRO A 171 -1.41 12.86 -52.49
CA PRO A 171 -2.78 12.47 -52.79
C PRO A 171 -3.83 13.48 -52.25
N PRO A 172 -4.88 13.77 -53.04
CA PRO A 172 -5.90 14.78 -52.72
C PRO A 172 -6.89 14.27 -51.67
N HIS A 173 -7.20 15.13 -50.70
CA HIS A 173 -8.15 14.87 -49.62
C HIS A 173 -9.60 15.14 -50.07
N ALA A 174 -10.42 14.09 -50.17
CA ALA A 174 -11.87 14.03 -49.91
C ALA A 174 -12.38 12.63 -50.32
N TYR A 175 -12.91 11.75 -49.46
CA TYR A 175 -14.21 11.74 -48.75
C TYR A 175 -14.29 10.40 -47.94
N PRO A 176 -15.33 10.09 -47.12
CA PRO A 176 -15.54 10.58 -45.76
C PRO A 176 -15.74 9.44 -44.71
N LYS A 177 -15.62 9.81 -43.42
CA LYS A 177 -16.00 9.05 -42.20
C LYS A 177 -15.15 7.82 -41.82
N GLN A 178 -13.90 8.12 -41.47
CA GLN A 178 -13.10 7.36 -40.49
C GLN A 178 -12.52 8.37 -39.47
N GLU A 179 -13.39 9.22 -38.91
CA GLU A 179 -12.96 10.34 -38.05
C GLU A 179 -12.36 9.86 -36.71
N ASP A 180 -12.73 8.68 -36.22
CA ASP A 180 -12.22 8.19 -34.94
C ASP A 180 -10.79 7.62 -35.02
N LYS A 181 -10.41 7.00 -36.14
CA LYS A 181 -9.04 6.46 -36.27
C LYS A 181 -8.03 7.50 -36.74
N ALA A 182 -8.43 8.46 -37.58
CA ALA A 182 -7.55 9.53 -38.02
C ALA A 182 -7.25 10.52 -36.88
N SER A 183 -8.28 10.93 -36.11
CA SER A 183 -8.08 11.73 -34.91
C SER A 183 -7.28 10.96 -33.84
N SER A 184 -7.48 9.64 -33.71
CA SER A 184 -6.67 8.81 -32.83
C SER A 184 -5.19 8.76 -33.25
N VAL A 185 -4.89 8.62 -34.55
CA VAL A 185 -3.51 8.64 -35.05
C VAL A 185 -2.87 10.02 -34.87
N GLU A 186 -3.59 11.10 -35.17
CA GLU A 186 -3.09 12.47 -34.95
C GLU A 186 -2.89 12.78 -33.47
N GLN A 187 -3.78 12.31 -32.58
CA GLN A 187 -3.63 12.40 -31.13
C GLN A 187 -2.43 11.58 -30.63
N LEU A 188 -2.19 10.37 -31.18
CA LEU A 188 -1.03 9.56 -30.87
C LEU A 188 0.27 10.22 -31.35
N VAL A 189 0.26 10.82 -32.55
CA VAL A 189 1.40 11.58 -33.08
C VAL A 189 1.65 12.84 -32.26
N PHE A 190 0.59 13.53 -31.80
CA PHE A 190 0.70 14.68 -30.92
C PHE A 190 1.29 14.28 -29.55
N ARG A 191 0.79 13.21 -28.93
CA ARG A 191 1.35 12.67 -27.68
C ARG A 191 2.80 12.24 -27.86
N LEU A 192 3.14 11.61 -28.98
CA LEU A 192 4.53 11.23 -29.26
C LEU A 192 5.41 12.48 -29.40
N LYS A 193 4.96 13.51 -30.13
CA LYS A 193 5.69 14.79 -30.24
C LYS A 193 5.85 15.47 -28.89
N GLU A 194 4.82 15.44 -28.05
CA GLU A 194 4.84 15.97 -26.69
C GLU A 194 5.85 15.22 -25.82
N GLU A 195 5.80 13.88 -25.80
CA GLU A 195 6.73 13.05 -25.04
C GLU A 195 8.17 13.15 -25.54
N VAL A 196 8.38 13.26 -26.86
CA VAL A 196 9.72 13.49 -27.44
C VAL A 196 10.26 14.85 -27.01
N LEU A 197 9.43 15.90 -26.98
CA LEU A 197 9.84 17.23 -26.54
C LEU A 197 10.10 17.25 -25.02
N ALA A 198 9.28 16.58 -24.23
CA ALA A 198 9.49 16.41 -22.80
C ALA A 198 10.77 15.62 -22.50
N ALA A 199 11.03 14.53 -23.24
CA ALA A 199 12.26 13.74 -23.13
C ALA A 199 13.49 14.57 -23.51
N LYS A 200 13.41 15.36 -24.58
CA LYS A 200 14.48 16.29 -24.98
C LYS A 200 14.74 17.34 -23.88
N GLN A 201 13.69 17.94 -23.31
CA GLN A 201 13.83 18.91 -22.22
C GLN A 201 14.48 18.27 -20.99
N ARG A 202 14.08 17.04 -20.61
CA ARG A 202 14.70 16.29 -19.52
C ARG A 202 16.19 16.02 -19.79
N MET A 203 16.53 15.62 -21.02
CA MET A 203 17.91 15.41 -21.44
C MET A 203 18.73 16.70 -21.39
N ASP A 204 18.18 17.82 -21.85
CA ASP A 204 18.86 19.12 -21.83
C ASP A 204 19.10 19.61 -20.39
N LEU A 205 18.14 19.41 -19.48
CA LEU A 205 18.31 19.72 -18.05
C LEU A 205 19.38 18.83 -17.41
N ALA A 206 19.38 17.53 -17.69
CA ALA A 206 20.40 16.61 -17.20
C ALA A 206 21.80 16.93 -17.74
N ASN A 207 21.90 17.37 -19.00
CA ASN A 207 23.16 17.80 -19.59
C ASN A 207 23.66 19.12 -18.98
N ARG A 208 22.77 20.06 -18.69
CA ARG A 208 23.12 21.31 -17.99
C ARG A 208 23.63 21.05 -16.58
N SER A 209 22.93 20.22 -15.80
CA SER A 209 23.38 19.87 -14.44
C SER A 209 24.72 19.12 -14.47
N ARG A 210 24.93 18.23 -15.44
CA ARG A 210 26.25 17.59 -15.66
C ARG A 210 27.34 18.59 -15.99
N ALA A 211 27.07 19.58 -16.85
CA ALA A 211 28.04 20.61 -17.19
C ALA A 211 28.36 21.51 -15.98
N GLU A 212 27.37 21.87 -15.17
CA GLU A 212 27.56 22.62 -13.92
C GLU A 212 28.41 21.84 -12.92
N ILE A 213 28.12 20.55 -12.73
CA ILE A 213 28.93 19.67 -11.86
C ILE A 213 30.36 19.56 -12.38
N GLN A 214 30.56 19.46 -13.70
CA GLN A 214 31.89 19.36 -14.30
C GLN A 214 32.69 20.68 -14.17
N GLN A 215 32.01 21.83 -14.23
CA GLN A 215 32.60 23.13 -13.95
C GLN A 215 32.99 23.27 -12.46
N HIS A 216 32.19 22.73 -11.53
CA HIS A 216 32.50 22.73 -10.09
C HIS A 216 33.55 21.68 -9.69
N ALA A 217 33.64 20.55 -10.41
CA ALA A 217 34.64 19.50 -10.19
C ALA A 217 36.05 19.85 -10.70
N SER A 218 36.21 21.01 -11.35
CA SER A 218 37.50 21.52 -11.83
C SER A 218 38.40 22.07 -10.71
N SER A 219 37.92 22.09 -9.46
CA SER A 219 38.71 22.40 -8.27
C SER A 219 39.29 21.12 -7.66
N PRO A 220 40.62 20.97 -7.51
CA PRO A 220 41.26 19.76 -7.02
C PRO A 220 41.21 19.71 -5.48
N VAL A 221 40.00 19.70 -4.92
CA VAL A 221 39.79 19.47 -3.49
C VAL A 221 39.32 18.03 -3.36
N GLU A 222 40.16 17.17 -2.77
CA GLU A 222 39.74 15.81 -2.43
C GLU A 222 38.48 15.88 -1.55
N PRO A 223 37.39 15.20 -1.93
CA PRO A 223 36.15 15.26 -1.17
C PRO A 223 36.39 14.66 0.22
N SER A 224 35.92 15.33 1.26
CA SER A 224 35.99 14.80 2.63
C SER A 224 35.28 13.44 2.70
N LEU A 225 35.75 12.55 3.57
CA LEU A 225 35.16 11.22 3.76
C LEU A 225 33.64 11.29 4.04
N GLU A 226 33.20 12.32 4.77
CA GLU A 226 31.79 12.59 5.02
C GLU A 226 31.02 12.93 3.75
N ALA A 227 31.57 13.78 2.87
CA ALA A 227 30.97 14.11 1.58
C ALA A 227 30.91 12.87 0.65
N GLN A 228 31.91 11.99 0.71
CA GLN A 228 31.91 10.74 -0.06
C GLN A 228 30.85 9.76 0.46
N VAL A 229 30.69 9.62 1.78
CA VAL A 229 29.64 8.77 2.38
C VAL A 229 28.26 9.32 2.05
N ASP A 230 28.05 10.63 2.12
CA ASP A 230 26.78 11.26 1.77
C ASP A 230 26.46 11.16 0.28
N ALA A 231 27.47 11.28 -0.60
CA ALA A 231 27.30 11.04 -2.04
C ALA A 231 26.90 9.58 -2.33
N LEU A 232 27.53 8.62 -1.66
CA LEU A 232 27.18 7.20 -1.80
C LEU A 232 25.78 6.89 -1.26
N ARG A 233 25.37 7.52 -0.16
CA ARG A 233 24.00 7.41 0.37
C ARG A 233 22.98 7.97 -0.61
N ARG A 234 23.23 9.16 -1.18
CA ARG A 234 22.36 9.74 -2.22
C ARG A 234 22.29 8.87 -3.47
N ALA A 235 23.43 8.35 -3.92
CA ALA A 235 23.46 7.44 -5.08
C ALA A 235 22.69 6.14 -4.81
N ARG A 236 22.79 5.59 -3.59
CA ARG A 236 21.98 4.44 -3.16
C ARG A 236 20.50 4.81 -3.18
N ASP A 237 20.11 5.93 -2.58
CA ASP A 237 18.71 6.33 -2.47
C ASP A 237 18.10 6.64 -3.86
N GLU A 238 18.90 7.19 -4.78
CA GLU A 238 18.52 7.39 -6.19
C GLU A 238 18.37 6.05 -6.94
N LEU A 239 19.28 5.10 -6.73
CA LEU A 239 19.16 3.75 -7.30
C LEU A 239 17.95 3.01 -6.74
N VAL A 240 17.67 3.13 -5.45
CA VAL A 240 16.47 2.54 -4.82
C VAL A 240 15.23 3.18 -5.43
N SER A 241 15.16 4.50 -5.52
CA SER A 241 14.02 5.20 -6.14
C SER A 241 13.85 4.83 -7.62
N TRP A 242 14.95 4.64 -8.36
CA TRP A 242 14.90 4.19 -9.75
C TRP A 242 14.39 2.75 -9.85
N ILE A 243 14.90 1.83 -9.02
CA ILE A 243 14.44 0.43 -8.98
C ILE A 243 12.96 0.37 -8.58
N GLU A 244 12.55 1.11 -7.55
CA GLU A 244 11.15 1.20 -7.14
C GLU A 244 10.27 1.78 -8.25
N GLY A 245 10.75 2.79 -8.97
CA GLY A 245 10.07 3.36 -10.14
C GLY A 245 9.93 2.37 -11.29
N GLU A 246 10.96 1.59 -11.61
CA GLU A 246 10.90 0.55 -12.64
C GLU A 246 10.02 -0.63 -12.19
N LEU A 247 10.08 -1.04 -10.92
CA LEU A 247 9.19 -2.06 -10.36
C LEU A 247 7.72 -1.62 -10.35
N ALA A 248 7.44 -0.34 -10.11
CA ALA A 248 6.10 0.22 -10.21
C ALA A 248 5.55 0.14 -11.64
N LYS A 249 6.35 0.47 -12.65
CA LYS A 249 5.96 0.32 -14.07
C LYS A 249 5.68 -1.13 -14.44
N ILE A 250 6.51 -2.07 -13.97
CA ILE A 250 6.29 -3.51 -14.20
C ILE A 250 5.00 -4.00 -13.52
N SER A 251 4.65 -3.45 -12.34
CA SER A 251 3.38 -3.77 -11.67
C SER A 251 2.15 -3.26 -12.43
N GLU A 252 2.28 -2.14 -13.14
CA GLU A 252 1.22 -1.51 -13.92
C GLU A 252 1.03 -2.23 -15.29
N ASP A 253 2.12 -2.65 -15.94
CA ASP A 253 2.09 -3.46 -17.16
C ASP A 253 1.55 -4.88 -16.91
N SER A 254 1.75 -5.43 -15.71
CA SER A 254 1.15 -6.72 -15.32
C SER A 254 -0.36 -6.64 -15.08
N ALA A 255 -0.93 -5.45 -14.88
CA ALA A 255 -2.38 -5.23 -14.75
C ALA A 255 -3.09 -5.06 -16.11
N MET A 256 -2.34 -4.87 -17.19
CA MET A 256 -2.82 -4.84 -18.59
C MET A 256 -2.86 -6.24 -19.25
N ILE A 257 -2.31 -7.27 -18.61
CA ILE A 257 -2.47 -8.67 -19.03
C ILE A 257 -3.77 -9.18 -18.39
N GLY A 258 -4.82 -9.32 -19.21
CA GLY A 258 -6.16 -9.69 -18.78
C GLY A 258 -6.25 -11.01 -17.97
N PRO A 259 -7.38 -11.23 -17.29
CA PRO A 259 -7.57 -12.36 -16.39
C PRO A 259 -7.86 -13.64 -17.19
N ASP A 260 -6.83 -14.26 -17.78
CA ASP A 260 -7.02 -15.56 -18.44
C ASP A 260 -5.85 -16.55 -18.27
N LEU A 261 -4.96 -16.32 -17.29
CA LEU A 261 -3.89 -17.28 -16.95
C LEU A 261 -3.89 -17.69 -15.48
N ARG A 262 -5.08 -17.85 -14.89
CA ARG A 262 -5.26 -18.49 -13.58
C ARG A 262 -6.12 -19.75 -13.70
N GLN A 263 -5.65 -20.70 -14.49
CA GLN A 263 -6.00 -22.11 -14.38
C GLN A 263 -4.72 -22.94 -14.42
N ASP A 264 -4.20 -23.29 -13.25
CA ASP A 264 -4.11 -24.68 -12.85
C ASP A 264 -3.61 -24.77 -11.41
N GLY A 265 -4.49 -25.24 -10.53
CA GLY A 265 -4.08 -25.80 -9.25
C GLY A 265 -3.38 -27.12 -9.54
N ARG A 266 -2.05 -27.13 -9.40
CA ARG A 266 -1.30 -28.37 -9.29
C ARG A 266 -0.36 -28.26 -8.11
N ASP A 267 -0.74 -28.91 -7.02
CA ASP A 267 0.13 -29.20 -5.88
C ASP A 267 1.41 -29.91 -6.37
N PRO A 268 2.62 -29.49 -5.97
CA PRO A 268 3.79 -30.34 -6.08
C PRO A 268 3.97 -31.08 -4.75
N VAL A 269 3.41 -32.28 -4.68
CA VAL A 269 3.96 -33.34 -3.83
C VAL A 269 5.37 -33.62 -4.33
N SER A 270 6.33 -33.47 -3.40
CA SER A 270 7.61 -34.19 -3.31
C SER A 270 8.03 -35.03 -4.51
N ASP A 271 8.93 -34.50 -5.34
CA ASP A 271 9.94 -35.33 -5.99
C ASP A 271 11.29 -34.63 -5.99
N GLY A 272 12.22 -35.21 -5.23
CA GLY A 272 13.60 -34.78 -5.17
C GLY A 272 14.38 -35.45 -6.28
N SER A 273 14.74 -34.71 -7.32
CA SER A 273 16.08 -34.77 -7.93
C SER A 273 16.18 -33.81 -9.10
N LYS A 274 17.31 -33.10 -9.13
CA LYS A 274 17.81 -32.25 -10.24
C LYS A 274 17.24 -30.84 -10.29
N LEU A 275 17.60 -30.03 -9.30
CA LEU A 275 17.87 -28.61 -9.59
C LEU A 275 19.12 -28.52 -10.49
N PRO A 276 19.13 -27.63 -11.50
CA PRO A 276 20.31 -27.36 -12.30
C PRO A 276 21.49 -26.94 -11.42
N ASN A 277 22.68 -27.39 -11.80
CA ASN A 277 23.98 -27.21 -11.14
C ASN A 277 24.44 -25.73 -10.99
N ASP A 278 23.53 -24.77 -11.19
CA ASP A 278 23.76 -23.32 -11.18
C ASP A 278 23.40 -22.65 -9.85
N ALA A 279 22.74 -23.34 -8.91
CA ALA A 279 22.41 -22.79 -7.57
C ALA A 279 23.58 -22.88 -6.56
N GLN A 280 24.51 -23.81 -6.78
CA GLN A 280 25.71 -24.00 -5.95
C GLN A 280 26.60 -22.76 -5.82
N PRO A 281 26.95 -22.04 -6.92
CA PRO A 281 27.81 -20.86 -6.83
C PRO A 281 27.15 -19.68 -6.10
N TYR A 282 25.82 -19.54 -6.19
CA TYR A 282 25.10 -18.49 -5.47
C TYR A 282 25.05 -18.76 -3.96
N PHE A 283 24.82 -20.01 -3.55
CA PHE A 283 24.85 -20.37 -2.13
C PHE A 283 26.23 -20.11 -1.51
N MET A 284 27.30 -20.49 -2.21
CA MET A 284 28.67 -20.21 -1.77
C MET A 284 28.96 -18.71 -1.69
N ARG A 285 28.47 -17.92 -2.66
CA ARG A 285 28.61 -16.46 -2.65
C ARG A 285 27.85 -15.81 -1.50
N ILE A 286 26.63 -16.27 -1.21
CA ILE A 286 25.81 -15.78 -0.09
C ILE A 286 26.46 -16.15 1.25
N GLN A 287 27.02 -17.35 1.36
CA GLN A 287 27.71 -17.78 2.57
C GLN A 287 28.98 -16.95 2.82
N GLU A 288 29.72 -16.63 1.75
CA GLU A 288 30.92 -15.79 1.82
C GLU A 288 30.57 -14.34 2.19
N THR A 289 29.55 -13.74 1.57
CA THR A 289 29.11 -12.38 1.94
C THR A 289 28.57 -12.33 3.37
N TYR A 290 27.88 -13.38 3.82
CA TYR A 290 27.41 -13.49 5.21
C TYR A 290 28.58 -13.63 6.19
N ARG A 291 29.63 -14.38 5.83
CA ARG A 291 30.88 -14.44 6.61
C ARG A 291 31.56 -13.09 6.71
N GLN A 292 31.69 -12.36 5.60
CA GLN A 292 32.27 -11.02 5.57
C GLN A 292 31.46 -10.04 6.42
N TYR A 293 30.13 -10.12 6.36
CA TYR A 293 29.24 -9.34 7.22
C TYR A 293 29.46 -9.64 8.70
N LEU A 294 29.54 -10.91 9.09
CA LEU A 294 29.80 -11.30 10.48
C LEU A 294 31.18 -10.84 10.96
N ALA A 295 32.21 -10.96 10.13
CA ALA A 295 33.55 -10.49 10.45
C ALA A 295 33.60 -8.97 10.65
N ALA A 296 32.96 -8.20 9.75
CA ALA A 296 32.85 -6.75 9.89
C ALA A 296 32.05 -6.33 11.14
N ARG A 297 30.97 -7.07 11.46
CA ARG A 297 30.19 -6.82 12.67
C ARG A 297 30.98 -7.12 13.94
N GLN A 298 31.76 -8.20 13.95
CA GLN A 298 32.66 -8.54 15.05
C GLN A 298 33.78 -7.51 15.20
N SER A 299 34.37 -7.01 14.12
CA SER A 299 35.39 -5.95 14.21
C SER A 299 34.82 -4.66 14.77
N ILE A 300 33.61 -4.26 14.36
CA ILE A 300 32.93 -3.07 14.91
C ILE A 300 32.67 -3.25 16.41
N ILE A 301 32.14 -4.41 16.82
CA ILE A 301 31.92 -4.71 18.24
C ILE A 301 33.24 -4.65 19.01
N ALA A 302 34.32 -5.23 18.49
CA ALA A 302 35.65 -5.15 19.10
C ALA A 302 36.16 -3.70 19.20
N THR A 303 35.92 -2.84 18.21
CA THR A 303 36.29 -1.40 18.31
C THR A 303 35.44 -0.64 19.32
N ILE A 304 34.16 -0.98 19.46
CA ILE A 304 33.25 -0.39 20.46
C ILE A 304 33.65 -0.85 21.86
N GLU A 305 33.98 -2.12 22.03
CA GLU A 305 34.48 -2.68 23.29
C GLU A 305 35.85 -2.07 23.65
N ALA A 306 36.75 -1.89 22.67
CA ALA A 306 38.04 -1.22 22.89
C ALA A 306 37.89 0.25 23.30
N THR A 307 36.95 0.99 22.70
CA THR A 307 36.64 2.38 23.08
C THR A 307 35.90 2.48 24.41
N ARG A 308 35.12 1.46 24.78
CA ARG A 308 34.45 1.37 26.10
C ARG A 308 35.43 1.03 27.23
N HIS A 309 36.52 0.32 26.92
CA HIS A 309 37.56 -0.08 27.86
C HIS A 309 38.77 0.87 27.92
N GLU A 310 38.75 1.99 27.19
CA GLU A 310 39.77 3.01 27.41
C GLU A 310 39.59 3.58 28.83
N PRO A 311 40.59 3.40 29.73
CA PRO A 311 40.42 3.81 31.11
C PRO A 311 40.26 5.32 31.13
N GLN A 312 39.09 5.77 31.59
CA GLN A 312 38.83 7.15 31.95
C GLN A 312 40.00 7.65 32.79
N ARG A 313 40.82 8.51 32.18
CA ARG A 313 41.83 9.30 32.86
C ARG A 313 41.10 10.05 34.00
N PRO A 314 41.47 9.87 35.28
CA PRO A 314 40.70 10.43 36.37
C PRO A 314 40.88 11.95 36.38
N ALA A 315 39.92 12.66 35.78
CA ALA A 315 39.69 14.05 36.10
C ALA A 315 39.09 14.08 37.51
N SER A 316 39.89 14.55 38.46
CA SER A 316 39.47 14.80 39.84
C SER A 316 38.23 15.70 39.87
N PRO A 317 37.16 15.35 40.60
CA PRO A 317 36.05 16.26 40.82
C PRO A 317 36.46 17.36 41.80
N PRO A 318 36.20 18.66 41.52
CA PRO A 318 36.30 19.69 42.55
C PRO A 318 35.20 19.43 43.59
N LYS A 319 35.61 19.43 44.86
CA LYS A 319 34.76 19.23 46.03
C LYS A 319 33.62 20.25 46.03
N LEU A 320 32.37 19.77 46.01
CA LEU A 320 31.19 20.53 46.41
C LEU A 320 31.26 20.75 47.93
N THR A 321 31.64 21.95 48.35
CA THR A 321 31.44 22.39 49.72
C THR A 321 29.96 22.72 49.93
N GLU A 322 29.44 22.07 50.97
CA GLU A 322 28.21 22.31 51.72
C GLU A 322 27.55 23.70 51.54
N HIS A 323 26.27 23.65 51.22
CA HIS A 323 25.33 24.75 51.33
C HIS A 323 25.07 25.08 52.81
N PRO A 324 25.17 26.35 53.25
CA PRO A 324 24.35 26.83 54.35
C PRO A 324 23.05 27.45 53.82
N SER A 325 21.99 27.16 54.57
CA SER A 325 20.63 27.70 54.54
C SER A 325 20.54 29.24 54.38
N PRO A 326 19.44 29.79 53.81
CA PRO A 326 19.39 31.17 53.38
C PRO A 326 19.14 32.11 54.57
N THR A 327 20.10 33.01 54.84
CA THR A 327 19.83 34.14 55.73
C THR A 327 20.35 35.44 55.10
N LYS A 328 19.38 36.31 54.78
CA LYS A 328 19.46 37.77 54.63
C LYS A 328 20.53 38.33 53.68
N ALA A 329 20.03 38.83 52.56
CA ALA A 329 20.75 39.72 51.64
C ALA A 329 21.41 40.92 52.38
N PRO A 330 22.67 41.24 52.05
CA PRO A 330 23.15 42.61 52.10
C PRO A 330 23.10 43.22 50.69
N LYS A 331 22.60 44.45 50.66
CA LYS A 331 22.55 45.31 49.49
C LYS A 331 23.97 45.71 49.05
N SER A 332 24.10 45.88 47.73
CA SER A 332 25.18 46.59 47.01
C SER A 332 26.62 46.11 47.23
N ALA A 333 27.05 45.12 46.43
CA ALA A 333 28.44 45.03 45.98
C ALA A 333 28.50 45.54 44.54
N LYS A 334 29.33 46.55 44.27
CA LYS A 334 29.65 47.02 42.92
C LYS A 334 30.15 45.84 42.07
N PRO A 335 29.83 45.79 40.75
CA PRO A 335 30.35 44.72 39.90
C PRO A 335 31.89 44.80 39.93
N ARG A 336 32.52 43.74 40.44
CA ARG A 336 33.96 43.56 40.32
C ARG A 336 34.18 43.33 38.81
N ASN A 337 34.79 44.30 38.13
CA ASN A 337 35.17 44.13 36.72
C ASN A 337 36.15 42.96 36.67
N VAL A 338 35.67 41.81 36.19
CA VAL A 338 36.53 40.69 35.82
C VAL A 338 37.24 41.15 34.55
N GLU A 339 38.56 41.27 34.61
CA GLU A 339 39.33 41.65 33.43
C GLU A 339 39.23 40.54 32.38
N ALA A 340 39.08 40.90 31.11
CA ALA A 340 38.71 39.98 30.02
C ALA A 340 39.68 38.79 29.85
N TYR A 341 40.91 38.89 30.36
CA TYR A 341 41.89 37.81 30.32
C TYR A 341 41.61 36.67 31.31
N ASP A 342 40.92 36.93 32.43
CA ASP A 342 40.58 35.88 33.42
C ASP A 342 39.46 34.97 32.91
N ALA A 343 38.71 35.42 31.89
CA ALA A 343 37.67 34.65 31.23
C ALA A 343 38.18 33.84 30.01
N LEU A 344 39.35 34.19 29.45
CA LEU A 344 39.96 33.55 28.27
C LEU A 344 39.96 32.01 28.30
N PRO A 345 40.39 31.33 29.37
CA PRO A 345 40.42 29.86 29.40
C PRO A 345 39.03 29.22 29.40
N TYR A 346 37.97 29.97 29.72
CA TYR A 346 36.59 29.46 29.75
C TYR A 346 35.82 29.68 28.44
N PHE A 347 36.36 30.48 27.49
CA PHE A 347 35.67 30.73 26.21
C PHE A 347 35.51 29.49 25.35
N SER A 348 36.47 28.55 25.37
CA SER A 348 36.35 27.28 24.64
C SER A 348 35.19 26.45 25.19
N HIS A 349 35.06 26.36 26.52
CA HIS A 349 33.95 25.70 27.17
C HIS A 349 32.62 26.41 26.93
N LEU A 350 32.59 27.75 26.99
CA LEU A 350 31.36 28.50 26.71
C LEU A 350 30.93 28.38 25.24
N LEU A 351 31.89 28.33 24.31
CA LEU A 351 31.63 28.08 22.90
C LEU A 351 31.09 26.67 22.69
N GLN A 352 31.69 25.65 23.32
CA GLN A 352 31.19 24.27 23.29
C GLN A 352 29.76 24.19 23.83
N ILE A 353 29.49 24.78 25.00
CA ILE A 353 28.14 24.83 25.59
C ILE A 353 27.16 25.52 24.64
N SER A 354 27.55 26.61 23.98
CA SER A 354 26.69 27.29 23.00
C SER A 354 26.41 26.45 21.74
N GLN A 355 27.36 25.61 21.33
CA GLN A 355 27.19 24.68 20.22
C GLN A 355 26.29 23.50 20.63
N ASP A 356 26.47 22.98 21.83
CA ASP A 356 25.63 21.94 22.42
C ASP A 356 24.19 22.43 22.62
N GLU A 357 24.01 23.67 23.07
CA GLU A 357 22.68 24.28 23.18
C GLU A 357 22.00 24.37 21.82
N ARG A 358 22.72 24.80 20.78
CA ARG A 358 22.18 24.85 19.40
C ARG A 358 21.82 23.47 18.87
N SER A 359 22.67 22.47 19.10
CA SER A 359 22.42 21.10 18.64
C SER A 359 21.21 20.48 19.36
N LEU A 360 21.09 20.70 20.68
CA LEU A 360 19.94 20.26 21.47
C LEU A 360 18.65 20.95 21.06
N LEU A 361 18.68 22.25 20.76
CA LEU A 361 17.52 22.97 20.24
C LEU A 361 17.09 22.42 18.87
N GLN A 362 18.05 22.12 17.98
CA GLN A 362 17.77 21.49 16.69
C GLN A 362 17.15 20.09 16.86
N GLN A 363 17.69 19.27 17.76
CA GLN A 363 17.13 17.95 18.06
C GLN A 363 15.72 18.04 18.66
N SER A 364 15.52 18.95 19.61
CA SER A 364 14.22 19.17 20.26
C SER A 364 13.15 19.61 19.25
N THR A 365 13.49 20.53 18.35
CA THR A 365 12.58 20.98 17.29
C THR A 365 12.29 19.88 16.27
N TYR A 366 13.29 19.08 15.89
CA TYR A 366 13.11 17.93 15.01
C TYR A 366 12.17 16.89 15.63
N VAL A 367 12.39 16.49 16.89
CA VAL A 367 11.54 15.51 17.59
C VAL A 367 10.12 16.05 17.76
N ARG A 368 9.95 17.33 18.10
CA ARG A 368 8.62 17.95 18.17
C ARG A 368 7.89 17.90 16.82
N ARG A 369 8.60 18.17 15.73
CA ARG A 369 8.03 18.06 14.37
C ARG A 369 7.63 16.63 14.05
N GLN A 370 8.50 15.65 14.32
CA GLN A 370 8.19 14.24 14.10
C GLN A 370 7.02 13.73 14.95
N LEU A 371 6.96 14.16 16.21
CA LEU A 371 5.84 13.83 17.07
C LEU A 371 4.54 14.45 16.54
N SER A 372 4.59 15.71 16.11
CA SER A 372 3.42 16.36 15.51
C SER A 372 2.96 15.64 14.24
N THR A 373 3.87 15.24 13.35
CA THR A 373 3.50 14.48 12.14
C THR A 373 2.93 13.12 12.48
N ALA A 374 3.57 12.36 13.39
CA ALA A 374 3.08 11.06 13.82
C ALA A 374 1.72 11.15 14.52
N THR A 375 1.49 12.18 15.35
CA THR A 375 0.18 12.40 15.97
C THR A 375 -0.89 12.73 14.94
N ALA A 376 -0.58 13.57 13.94
CA ALA A 376 -1.51 13.91 12.86
C ALA A 376 -1.83 12.72 11.95
N GLU A 377 -0.86 11.84 11.71
CA GLU A 377 -1.07 10.58 10.98
C GLU A 377 -1.92 9.62 11.80
N ASN A 378 -1.62 9.45 13.09
CA ASN A 378 -2.39 8.57 13.96
C ASN A 378 -3.84 9.06 14.13
N THR A 379 -4.07 10.37 14.24
CA THR A 379 -5.44 10.92 14.27
C THR A 379 -6.18 10.61 12.97
N LYS A 380 -5.54 10.75 11.80
CA LYS A 380 -6.15 10.38 10.51
C LYS A 380 -6.44 8.89 10.40
N LEU A 381 -5.56 8.04 10.91
CA LEU A 381 -5.78 6.59 10.93
C LEU A 381 -6.93 6.21 11.85
N ILE A 382 -7.01 6.81 13.04
CA ILE A 382 -8.12 6.60 13.97
C ILE A 382 -9.44 7.10 13.36
N GLU A 383 -9.44 8.26 12.69
CA GLU A 383 -10.61 8.76 11.96
C GLU A 383 -11.04 7.79 10.87
N ARG A 384 -10.09 7.30 10.06
CA ARG A 384 -10.36 6.31 9.03
C ARG A 384 -10.92 5.00 9.61
N LEU A 385 -10.31 4.48 10.67
CA LEU A 385 -10.77 3.25 11.33
C LEU A 385 -12.13 3.43 12.01
N ALA A 386 -12.41 4.61 12.57
CA ALA A 386 -13.72 4.94 13.13
C ALA A 386 -14.79 5.05 12.03
N ASP A 387 -14.44 5.58 10.85
CA ASP A 387 -15.32 5.66 9.69
C ASP A 387 -15.54 4.27 9.03
N GLU A 388 -14.55 3.37 9.10
CA GLU A 388 -14.62 2.00 8.54
C GLU A 388 -15.23 0.98 9.52
N SER A 389 -15.16 1.21 10.83
CA SER A 389 -15.63 0.29 11.86
C SER A 389 -17.08 0.57 12.27
N HIS A 390 -17.97 -0.40 12.04
CA HIS A 390 -19.35 -0.38 12.53
C HIS A 390 -19.47 -0.47 14.07
N LEU A 391 -18.36 -0.68 14.81
CA LEU A 391 -18.34 -0.83 16.26
C LEU A 391 -18.05 0.47 17.00
N VAL A 392 -17.69 1.54 16.30
CA VAL A 392 -17.33 2.82 16.90
C VAL A 392 -18.46 3.82 16.64
N THR A 393 -19.07 4.33 17.71
CA THR A 393 -20.15 5.31 17.59
C THR A 393 -19.64 6.62 17.00
N PRO A 394 -20.44 7.30 16.14
CA PRO A 394 -20.09 8.63 15.61
C PRO A 394 -20.09 9.64 16.76
N GLY A 395 -18.92 9.84 17.36
CA GLY A 395 -18.72 10.53 18.64
C GLY A 395 -17.38 10.17 19.30
N ALA A 396 -16.77 9.06 18.90
CA ALA A 396 -15.43 8.65 19.35
C ALA A 396 -14.27 9.46 18.73
N LYS A 397 -14.53 10.70 18.30
CA LYS A 397 -13.53 11.63 17.74
C LYS A 397 -12.65 12.24 18.85
N ASP A 398 -13.12 12.18 20.10
CA ASP A 398 -12.39 12.69 21.24
C ASP A 398 -11.35 11.68 21.72
N ALA A 399 -10.07 11.92 21.42
CA ALA A 399 -8.94 11.13 21.95
C ALA A 399 -8.97 11.02 23.49
N LYS A 400 -9.57 12.01 24.18
CA LYS A 400 -9.80 11.98 25.63
C LYS A 400 -10.77 10.88 26.07
N ALA A 401 -11.81 10.60 25.29
CA ALA A 401 -12.75 9.53 25.57
C ALA A 401 -12.09 8.15 25.41
N TRP A 402 -11.24 7.98 24.41
CA TRP A 402 -10.41 6.78 24.25
C TRP A 402 -9.40 6.61 25.38
N ALA A 403 -8.72 7.68 25.79
CA ALA A 403 -7.80 7.64 26.91
C ALA A 403 -8.52 7.27 28.22
N ALA A 404 -9.72 7.81 28.44
CA ALA A 404 -10.56 7.44 29.59
C ALA A 404 -10.99 5.97 29.51
N ALA A 405 -11.51 5.51 28.38
CA ALA A 405 -11.92 4.12 28.20
C ALA A 405 -10.74 3.13 28.34
N ALA A 406 -9.57 3.47 27.80
CA ALA A 406 -8.35 2.68 27.94
C ALA A 406 -7.88 2.64 29.40
N SER A 407 -7.97 3.76 30.13
CA SER A 407 -7.63 3.79 31.56
C SER A 407 -8.57 2.92 32.38
N VAL A 408 -9.87 2.92 32.08
CA VAL A 408 -10.87 2.07 32.75
C VAL A 408 -10.62 0.59 32.42
N ALA A 409 -10.33 0.26 31.17
CA ALA A 409 -9.98 -1.10 30.77
C ALA A 409 -8.68 -1.59 31.42
N SER A 410 -7.66 -0.73 31.53
CA SER A 410 -6.40 -1.03 32.21
C SER A 410 -6.60 -1.25 33.71
N GLN A 411 -7.47 -0.47 34.36
CA GLN A 411 -7.82 -0.67 35.77
C GLN A 411 -8.57 -1.98 35.98
N SER A 412 -9.52 -2.31 35.10
CA SER A 412 -10.27 -3.57 35.16
C SER A 412 -9.37 -4.80 34.99
N THR A 413 -8.47 -4.76 34.00
CA THR A 413 -7.49 -5.84 33.76
C THR A 413 -6.51 -6.00 34.92
N ASN A 414 -6.02 -4.89 35.49
CA ASN A 414 -5.18 -4.96 36.69
C ASN A 414 -5.92 -5.60 37.86
N ALA A 415 -7.18 -5.21 38.12
CA ALA A 415 -7.98 -5.80 39.19
C ALA A 415 -8.19 -7.32 38.99
N PHE A 416 -8.50 -7.74 37.76
CA PHE A 416 -8.65 -9.15 37.42
C PHE A 416 -7.37 -9.95 37.64
N VAL A 417 -6.21 -9.39 37.22
CA VAL A 417 -4.91 -10.04 37.39
C VAL A 417 -4.53 -10.13 38.86
N THR A 418 -4.74 -9.08 39.66
CA THR A 418 -4.44 -9.11 41.09
C THR A 418 -5.30 -10.14 41.81
N GLU A 419 -6.59 -10.24 41.49
CA GLU A 419 -7.48 -11.25 42.06
C GLU A 419 -7.02 -12.68 41.73
N HIS A 420 -6.60 -12.93 40.48
CA HIS A 420 -6.05 -14.22 40.07
C HIS A 420 -4.71 -14.54 40.76
N LEU A 421 -3.88 -13.53 40.97
CA LEU A 421 -2.59 -13.68 41.65
C LEU A 421 -2.81 -14.03 43.13
N GLU A 422 -3.69 -13.30 43.83
CA GLU A 422 -4.05 -13.58 45.22
C GLU A 422 -4.67 -14.98 45.39
N SER A 423 -5.57 -15.36 44.47
CA SER A 423 -6.13 -16.72 44.44
C SER A 423 -5.05 -17.79 44.24
N GLY A 424 -4.09 -17.53 43.34
CA GLY A 424 -2.93 -18.39 43.11
C GLY A 424 -2.02 -18.52 44.33
N GLU A 425 -1.72 -17.43 45.01
CA GLU A 425 -0.92 -17.42 46.25
C GLU A 425 -1.61 -18.20 47.37
N HIS A 426 -2.93 -18.06 47.51
CA HIS A 426 -3.71 -18.86 48.46
C HIS A 426 -3.68 -20.36 48.11
N ALA A 427 -3.78 -20.72 46.84
CA ALA A 427 -3.68 -22.11 46.39
C ALA A 427 -2.30 -22.70 46.67
N ILE A 428 -1.22 -21.95 46.42
CA ILE A 428 0.16 -22.36 46.72
C ILE A 428 0.35 -22.53 48.23
N SER A 429 -0.08 -21.56 49.03
CA SER A 429 0.02 -21.63 50.49
C SER A 429 -0.74 -22.83 51.06
N SER A 430 -1.91 -23.14 50.50
CA SER A 430 -2.68 -24.34 50.86
C SER A 430 -1.94 -25.64 50.48
N ALA A 431 -1.35 -25.68 49.28
CA ALA A 431 -0.56 -26.82 48.83
C ALA A 431 0.72 -27.02 49.67
N GLU A 432 1.41 -25.95 50.04
CA GLU A 432 2.55 -25.99 50.97
C GLU A 432 2.13 -26.52 52.35
N GLY A 433 0.99 -26.07 52.87
CA GLY A 433 0.41 -26.60 54.11
C GLY A 433 0.11 -28.10 54.03
N ALA A 434 -0.50 -28.55 52.93
CA ALA A 434 -0.79 -29.98 52.71
C ALA A 434 0.50 -30.81 52.57
N LEU A 435 1.52 -30.30 51.88
CA LEU A 435 2.84 -30.94 51.78
C LEU A 435 3.54 -31.02 53.13
N ALA A 436 3.48 -29.96 53.94
CA ALA A 436 4.01 -29.93 55.29
C ALA A 436 3.32 -31.01 56.15
N GLU A 437 1.99 -31.12 56.09
CA GLU A 437 1.24 -32.15 56.80
C GLU A 437 1.63 -33.58 56.35
N MET A 438 1.73 -33.81 55.04
CA MET A 438 2.17 -35.10 54.48
C MET A 438 3.59 -35.45 54.91
N SER A 439 4.49 -34.46 54.95
CA SER A 439 5.86 -34.64 55.43
C SER A 439 5.91 -34.97 56.93
N ALA A 440 5.05 -34.36 57.74
CA ALA A 440 4.93 -34.64 59.17
C ALA A 440 4.37 -36.06 59.42
N ARG A 441 3.33 -36.46 58.68
CA ARG A 441 2.79 -37.83 58.71
C ARG A 441 3.85 -38.86 58.31
N ARG A 442 4.64 -38.59 57.27
CA ARG A 442 5.75 -39.46 56.84
C ARG A 442 6.81 -39.62 57.95
N LYS A 443 7.19 -38.54 58.62
CA LYS A 443 8.14 -38.60 59.76
C LYS A 443 7.59 -39.40 60.93
N ALA A 444 6.30 -39.24 61.26
CA ALA A 444 5.65 -40.03 62.30
C ALA A 444 5.65 -41.53 61.98
N LEU A 445 5.36 -41.92 60.74
CA LEU A 445 5.42 -43.31 60.28
C LEU A 445 6.85 -43.87 60.26
N GLY A 446 7.84 -43.06 59.87
CA GLY A 446 9.26 -43.44 59.92
C GLY A 446 9.75 -43.71 61.35
N GLY A 447 9.25 -42.96 62.34
CA GLY A 447 9.56 -43.18 63.75
C GLY A 447 9.00 -44.50 64.32
N LEU A 448 7.92 -45.02 63.74
CA LEU A 448 7.34 -46.33 64.12
C LEU A 448 8.11 -47.52 63.51
N SER A 449 8.85 -47.31 62.42
CA SER A 449 9.65 -48.34 61.74
C SER A 449 11.01 -48.60 62.41
N GLY A 450 11.50 -47.68 63.25
CA GLY A 450 12.82 -47.75 63.90
C GLY A 450 12.87 -48.47 65.26
N ASN A 451 11.79 -49.15 65.67
CA ASN A 451 11.66 -49.84 66.96
C ASN A 451 11.25 -51.31 66.77
N VAL A 452 12.01 -52.05 65.96
CA VAL A 452 12.00 -53.52 65.90
C VAL A 452 13.40 -54.06 66.12
#